data_AF-A0AA40GUT4-F1
#
_entry.id   AF-A0AA40GUT4-F1
#
_cell.length_a   1.000
_cell.length_b   1.000
_cell.length_c   1.000
_cell.angle_alpha   90.00
_cell.angle_beta   90.00
_cell.angle_gamma   90.00
#
_symmetry.space_group_name_H-M   'P 1'
#
loop_
_entity.id
_entity.type
_entity.pdbx_description
1 polymer ?
#
loop_
_entity_poly.entity_id
_entity_poly.type
_entity_poly.pdbx_seq_one_letter_code
_entity_poly.pdbx_strand_id
1 'polypeptide(L)'
;DPDSGDNGLLLYSLVNNQANEFDIDENTGQIFTVSVAGKAGTFYLEVQAEDQGTRRLTARTTVNVTVDPSSSNNIVVVVLNQKINVVERNIAAVKRVLEGKLAWNVYIIDVYSSEFERKARSSTDVTHVKITAFDEANQEVSAEDVKRKLREQKSNIEIELEKIFSTPVTAAIEEAPADSATPELVATIVLGVLLACTLVAFLVYVLFTIKRKRY
;
A
#
# COMPACT_ATOMS: atom_id res chain seq x y z
N ASP A 1 23.43 20.23 -27.52
CA ASP A 1 22.32 20.62 -26.66
C ASP A 1 22.88 21.57 -25.61
N PRO A 2 22.28 22.73 -25.28
CA PRO A 2 22.73 23.58 -24.16
C PRO A 2 23.01 22.84 -22.85
N ASP A 3 22.45 21.64 -22.66
CA ASP A 3 22.62 20.78 -21.48
C ASP A 3 23.64 19.64 -21.70
N SER A 4 24.50 19.74 -22.71
CA SER A 4 25.56 18.74 -22.95
C SER A 4 26.79 19.00 -22.07
N GLY A 5 27.33 17.95 -21.44
CA GLY A 5 28.51 18.03 -20.56
C GLY A 5 28.15 18.30 -19.10
N ASP A 6 29.04 18.94 -18.34
CA ASP A 6 28.83 19.20 -16.90
C ASP A 6 27.61 20.08 -16.61
N ASN A 7 27.14 20.88 -17.58
CA ASN A 7 25.91 21.66 -17.47
C ASN A 7 24.64 20.79 -17.44
N GLY A 8 24.72 19.51 -17.83
CA GLY A 8 23.64 18.54 -17.71
C GLY A 8 23.65 17.77 -16.37
N LEU A 9 24.68 17.94 -15.55
CA LEU A 9 24.80 17.30 -14.24
C LEU A 9 24.24 18.24 -13.17
N LEU A 10 23.09 17.86 -12.61
CA LEU A 10 22.43 18.60 -11.54
C LEU A 10 22.74 17.95 -10.19
N LEU A 11 23.06 18.78 -9.21
CA LEU A 11 23.12 18.40 -7.79
C LEU A 11 21.86 18.88 -7.06
N TYR A 12 21.27 17.99 -6.28
CA TYR A 12 20.05 18.25 -5.51
C TYR A 12 20.35 18.41 -4.02
N SER A 13 19.63 19.33 -3.35
CA SER A 13 19.77 19.55 -1.91
C SER A 13 18.49 20.07 -1.28
N LEU A 14 18.35 19.91 0.04
CA LEU A 14 17.30 20.53 0.83
C LEU A 14 17.82 21.81 1.49
N VAL A 15 17.23 22.97 1.16
CA VAL A 15 17.75 24.29 1.55
C VAL A 15 17.54 24.59 3.04
N ASN A 16 16.45 24.08 3.61
CA ASN A 16 16.00 24.40 4.97
C ASN A 16 15.61 23.15 5.78
N ASN A 17 16.39 22.07 5.66
CA ASN A 17 16.12 20.80 6.34
C ASN A 17 16.52 20.82 7.83
N GLN A 18 15.87 21.68 8.62
CA GLN A 18 16.25 21.90 10.01
C GLN A 18 15.91 20.74 10.95
N ALA A 19 15.03 19.82 10.55
CA ALA A 19 14.44 18.86 11.46
C ALA A 19 14.77 17.38 11.13
N ASN A 20 15.64 17.15 10.13
CA ASN A 20 16.24 15.85 9.80
C ASN A 20 15.22 14.71 9.58
N GLU A 21 13.95 15.02 9.27
CA GLU A 21 12.94 13.99 8.98
C GLU A 21 13.09 13.39 7.61
N PHE A 22 13.66 14.16 6.69
CA PHE A 22 13.82 13.82 5.28
C PHE A 22 15.25 14.09 4.86
N ASP A 23 15.67 13.43 3.80
CA ASP A 23 16.96 13.66 3.16
C ASP A 23 16.82 13.44 1.65
N ILE A 24 17.80 13.87 0.86
CA ILE A 24 17.75 13.81 -0.60
C ILE A 24 19.07 13.29 -1.17
N ASP A 25 18.98 12.37 -2.14
CA ASP A 25 20.17 11.90 -2.86
C ASP A 25 20.59 13.00 -3.83
N GLU A 26 21.83 13.48 -3.65
CA GLU A 26 22.35 14.64 -4.37
C GLU A 26 22.43 14.43 -5.89
N ASN A 27 22.49 13.18 -6.38
CA ASN A 27 22.69 12.87 -7.80
C ASN A 27 21.38 12.57 -8.53
N THR A 28 20.40 12.03 -7.81
CA THR A 28 19.12 11.57 -8.38
C THR A 28 17.94 12.48 -8.02
N GLY A 29 18.07 13.29 -6.96
CA GLY A 29 16.98 14.09 -6.41
C GLY A 29 15.93 13.26 -5.69
N GLN A 30 16.17 11.98 -5.43
CA GLN A 30 15.25 11.13 -4.69
C GLN A 30 15.20 11.58 -3.23
N ILE A 31 14.01 11.93 -2.74
CA ILE A 31 13.77 12.27 -1.33
C ILE A 31 13.43 10.99 -0.56
N PHE A 32 14.05 10.79 0.59
CA PHE A 32 13.78 9.66 1.49
C PHE A 32 13.44 10.16 2.89
N THR A 33 12.62 9.37 3.57
CA THR A 33 12.29 9.58 4.98
C THR A 33 13.42 9.05 5.86
N VAL A 34 13.95 9.90 6.73
CA VAL A 34 14.94 9.55 7.76
C VAL A 34 14.24 9.13 9.04
N SER A 35 13.35 9.98 9.57
CA SER A 35 12.55 9.66 10.76
C SER A 35 11.34 10.58 10.93
N VAL A 36 10.15 9.99 10.83
CA VAL A 36 8.85 10.66 11.06
C VAL A 36 8.03 9.96 12.14
N ALA A 37 8.65 9.09 12.93
CA ALA A 37 7.96 8.34 13.98
C ALA A 37 7.31 9.28 14.99
N GLY A 38 6.00 9.12 15.21
CA GLY A 38 5.21 9.97 16.11
C GLY A 38 4.95 11.39 15.58
N LYS A 39 5.28 11.67 14.31
CA LYS A 39 4.98 12.95 13.66
C LYS A 39 3.75 12.81 12.77
N ALA A 40 3.01 13.91 12.64
CA ALA A 40 1.85 14.02 11.78
C ALA A 40 1.76 15.46 11.24
N GLY A 41 1.19 15.62 10.03
CA GLY A 41 1.00 16.91 9.38
C GLY A 41 1.82 17.07 8.10
N THR A 42 1.78 18.28 7.53
CA THR A 42 2.42 18.60 6.26
C THR A 42 3.75 19.31 6.47
N PHE A 43 4.81 18.73 5.93
CA PHE A 43 6.17 19.25 5.88
C PHE A 43 6.42 19.89 4.52
N TYR A 44 6.98 21.10 4.51
CA TYR A 44 7.28 21.84 3.30
C TYR A 44 8.79 21.81 3.07
N LEU A 45 9.22 20.97 2.13
CA LEU A 45 10.63 20.79 1.80
C LEU A 45 11.00 21.72 0.65
N GLU A 46 11.91 22.67 0.90
CA GLU A 46 12.50 23.49 -0.16
C GLU A 46 13.66 22.72 -0.81
N VAL A 47 13.44 22.27 -2.05
CA VAL A 47 14.42 21.53 -2.85
C VAL A 47 15.13 22.49 -3.79
N GLN A 48 16.46 22.43 -3.83
CA GLN A 48 17.30 23.16 -4.77
C GLN A 48 17.96 22.19 -5.75
N ALA A 49 17.98 22.56 -7.03
CA ALA A 49 18.83 21.97 -8.05
C ALA A 49 19.91 22.99 -8.45
N GLU A 50 21.16 22.53 -8.57
CA GLU A 50 22.33 23.34 -8.92
C GLU A 50 23.09 22.68 -10.08
N ASP A 51 23.37 23.44 -11.15
CA ASP A 51 24.22 22.95 -12.23
C ASP A 51 25.72 22.99 -11.86
N GLN A 52 26.53 22.24 -12.60
CA GLN A 52 27.98 22.21 -12.40
C GLN A 52 28.76 23.11 -13.36
N GLY A 53 28.10 24.15 -13.89
CA GLY A 53 28.76 25.12 -14.76
C GLY A 53 29.82 25.97 -14.04
N THR A 54 30.72 26.61 -14.81
CA THR A 54 31.71 27.55 -14.25
C THR A 54 31.06 28.72 -13.51
N ARG A 55 29.84 29.11 -13.92
CA ARG A 55 28.95 30.00 -13.19
C ARG A 55 27.72 29.19 -12.82
N ARG A 56 27.67 28.74 -11.57
CA ARG A 56 26.60 27.87 -11.10
C ARG A 56 25.26 28.58 -11.08
N LEU A 57 24.26 27.99 -11.71
CA LEU A 57 22.88 28.43 -11.64
C LEU A 57 22.11 27.53 -10.69
N THR A 58 21.16 28.11 -9.96
CA THR A 58 20.29 27.36 -9.04
C THR A 58 18.83 27.62 -9.34
N ALA A 59 18.02 26.58 -9.16
CA ALA A 59 16.56 26.64 -9.20
C ALA A 59 16.00 26.00 -7.92
N ARG A 60 14.86 26.51 -7.43
CA ARG A 60 14.22 26.03 -6.21
C ARG A 60 12.75 25.72 -6.43
N THR A 61 12.25 24.72 -5.72
CA THR A 61 10.82 24.37 -5.66
C THR A 61 10.45 23.88 -4.27
N THR A 62 9.15 23.91 -3.95
CA THR A 62 8.62 23.36 -2.71
C THR A 62 7.98 22.00 -2.96
N VAL A 63 8.38 20.99 -2.21
CA VAL A 63 7.76 19.67 -2.15
C VAL A 63 6.98 19.55 -0.84
N ASN A 64 5.68 19.30 -0.94
CA ASN A 64 4.81 19.10 0.23
C ASN A 64 4.77 17.62 0.56
N VAL A 65 5.23 17.25 1.75
CA VAL A 65 5.18 15.88 2.27
C VAL A 65 4.18 15.82 3.42
N THR A 66 3.07 15.13 3.22
CA THR A 66 2.08 14.91 4.28
C THR A 66 2.36 13.58 4.95
N VAL A 67 2.66 13.62 6.25
CA VAL A 67 2.76 12.44 7.10
C VAL A 67 1.44 12.29 7.82
N ASP A 68 0.72 11.22 7.51
CA ASP A 68 -0.52 10.88 8.19
C ASP A 68 -0.23 9.84 9.28
N PRO A 69 -0.80 9.97 10.49
CA PRO A 69 -0.73 8.93 11.51
C PRO A 69 -1.48 7.64 11.13
N SER A 70 -1.99 7.54 9.88
CA SER A 70 -2.70 6.42 9.28
C SER A 70 -2.24 5.06 9.80
N SER A 71 -3.22 4.27 10.24
CA SER A 71 -2.97 2.89 10.62
C SER A 71 -2.77 2.06 9.36
N SER A 72 -1.83 1.11 9.38
CA SER A 72 -1.65 0.14 8.29
C SER A 72 -2.92 -0.65 7.95
N ASN A 73 -3.94 -0.59 8.80
CA ASN A 73 -5.19 -1.33 8.68
C ASN A 73 -6.12 -0.80 7.58
N ASN A 74 -5.95 0.45 7.15
CA ASN A 74 -6.79 1.07 6.11
C ASN A 74 -6.18 0.99 4.70
N ILE A 75 -5.01 0.35 4.57
CA ILE A 75 -4.36 0.13 3.28
C ILE A 75 -5.11 -0.95 2.50
N VAL A 76 -5.44 -0.65 1.24
CA VAL A 76 -6.06 -1.59 0.30
C VAL A 76 -5.10 -1.86 -0.85
N VAL A 77 -5.01 -3.11 -1.29
CA VAL A 77 -4.22 -3.48 -2.47
C VAL A 77 -5.15 -3.73 -3.65
N VAL A 78 -4.94 -2.97 -4.72
CA VAL A 78 -5.59 -3.18 -6.02
C VAL A 78 -4.63 -3.97 -6.90
N VAL A 79 -5.11 -5.07 -7.47
CA VAL A 79 -4.34 -5.98 -8.32
C VAL A 79 -4.80 -5.79 -9.76
N LEU A 80 -3.88 -5.31 -10.60
CA LEU A 80 -4.10 -5.08 -12.03
C LEU A 80 -3.40 -6.16 -12.84
N ASN A 81 -4.07 -6.76 -13.82
CA ASN A 81 -3.48 -7.69 -14.79
C ASN A 81 -2.59 -6.99 -15.84
N GLN A 82 -1.73 -6.08 -15.38
CA GLN A 82 -0.86 -5.27 -16.21
C GLN A 82 0.58 -5.36 -15.72
N LYS A 83 1.53 -5.21 -16.63
CA LYS A 83 2.95 -5.17 -16.29
C LYS A 83 3.31 -3.92 -15.48
N ILE A 84 4.21 -4.05 -14.51
CA ILE A 84 4.56 -2.96 -13.59
C ILE A 84 5.05 -1.72 -14.33
N ASN A 85 5.88 -1.88 -15.36
CA ASN A 85 6.39 -0.76 -16.15
C ASN A 85 5.30 -0.02 -16.92
N VAL A 86 4.19 -0.68 -17.27
CA VAL A 86 3.03 -0.07 -17.92
C VAL A 86 2.19 0.71 -16.88
N VAL A 87 2.00 0.12 -15.69
CA VAL A 87 1.27 0.75 -14.59
C VAL A 87 2.01 1.98 -14.07
N GLU A 88 3.31 1.88 -13.79
CA GLU A 88 4.15 2.99 -13.29
C GLU A 88 4.16 4.18 -14.26
N ARG A 89 4.31 3.93 -15.57
CA ARG A 89 4.29 4.99 -16.58
C ARG A 89 2.96 5.75 -16.62
N ASN A 90 1.88 5.10 -16.23
CA ASN A 90 0.53 5.67 -16.23
C ASN A 90 0.00 5.91 -14.81
N ILE A 91 0.85 5.91 -13.79
CA ILE A 91 0.41 5.90 -12.39
C ILE A 91 -0.45 7.10 -12.02
N ALA A 92 -0.15 8.26 -12.60
CA ALA A 92 -0.95 9.47 -12.45
C ALA A 92 -2.35 9.33 -13.07
N ALA A 93 -2.49 8.61 -14.18
CA ALA A 93 -3.78 8.32 -14.80
C ALA A 93 -4.56 7.29 -13.99
N VAL A 94 -3.89 6.24 -13.47
CA VAL A 94 -4.48 5.27 -12.54
C VAL A 94 -5.04 5.97 -11.31
N LYS A 95 -4.24 6.83 -10.66
CA LYS A 95 -4.66 7.66 -9.53
C LYS A 95 -5.94 8.44 -9.86
N ARG A 96 -5.94 9.17 -10.99
CA ARG A 96 -7.11 9.97 -11.42
C ARG A 96 -8.37 9.13 -11.64
N VAL A 97 -8.24 7.94 -12.23
CA VAL A 97 -9.38 7.03 -12.41
C VAL A 97 -9.92 6.60 -11.06
N LEU A 98 -9.06 6.18 -10.13
CA LEU A 98 -9.48 5.79 -8.78
C LEU A 98 -10.16 6.95 -8.05
N GLU A 99 -9.56 8.15 -8.05
CA GLU A 99 -10.16 9.34 -7.43
C GLU A 99 -11.52 9.68 -8.05
N GLY A 100 -11.62 9.63 -9.38
CA GLY A 100 -12.86 9.93 -10.09
C GLY A 100 -13.98 8.92 -9.83
N LYS A 101 -13.66 7.62 -9.69
CA LYS A 101 -14.66 6.58 -9.43
C LYS A 101 -14.99 6.45 -7.95
N LEU A 102 -14.01 6.66 -7.07
CA LEU A 102 -14.20 6.58 -5.63
C LEU A 102 -14.67 7.90 -5.01
N ALA A 103 -14.61 9.03 -5.72
CA ALA A 103 -14.95 10.36 -5.19
C ALA A 103 -14.25 10.66 -3.85
N TRP A 104 -12.99 10.21 -3.72
CA TRP A 104 -12.11 10.38 -2.58
C TRP A 104 -10.72 10.73 -3.08
N ASN A 105 -9.93 11.39 -2.23
CA ASN A 105 -8.51 11.60 -2.48
C ASN A 105 -7.80 10.26 -2.29
N VAL A 106 -7.07 9.79 -3.30
CA VAL A 106 -6.40 8.48 -3.25
C VAL A 106 -4.90 8.68 -3.26
N TYR A 107 -4.21 8.14 -2.25
CA TYR A 107 -2.76 8.12 -2.20
C TYR A 107 -2.26 6.73 -2.56
N ILE A 108 -1.38 6.66 -3.56
CA ILE A 108 -0.69 5.43 -3.93
C ILE A 108 0.57 5.36 -3.08
N ILE A 109 0.61 4.37 -2.21
CA ILE A 109 1.68 4.16 -1.22
C ILE A 109 2.84 3.39 -1.86
N ASP A 110 2.51 2.37 -2.67
CA ASP A 110 3.51 1.48 -3.25
C ASP A 110 2.95 0.82 -4.52
N VAL A 111 3.84 0.48 -5.45
CA VAL A 111 3.53 -0.23 -6.70
C VAL A 111 4.57 -1.33 -6.87
N TYR A 112 4.14 -2.59 -6.85
CA TYR A 112 5.06 -3.73 -6.88
C TYR A 112 4.51 -4.92 -7.68
N SER A 113 5.40 -5.80 -8.10
CA SER A 113 5.09 -7.12 -8.68
C SER A 113 5.30 -8.20 -7.62
N SER A 114 4.59 -9.33 -7.71
CA SER A 114 4.68 -10.46 -6.78
C SER A 114 6.02 -11.22 -6.79
N GLU A 115 7.00 -10.76 -7.59
CA GLU A 115 8.40 -11.17 -7.47
C GLU A 115 9.05 -10.50 -6.24
N PHE A 116 8.58 -10.91 -5.07
CA PHE A 116 9.03 -10.43 -3.77
C PHE A 116 10.47 -10.88 -3.50
N GLU A 117 11.45 -10.34 -4.22
CA GLU A 117 12.84 -10.21 -3.82
C GLU A 117 13.58 -9.32 -4.82
N ARG A 118 14.30 -8.34 -4.29
CA ARG A 118 15.06 -7.33 -5.02
C ARG A 118 16.13 -7.96 -5.93
N LYS A 119 15.76 -8.50 -7.09
CA LYS A 119 16.63 -8.81 -8.25
C LYS A 119 15.80 -9.44 -9.37
N ALA A 120 16.00 -8.86 -10.56
CA ALA A 120 15.48 -9.25 -11.86
C ALA A 120 14.17 -8.56 -12.29
N ARG A 121 14.26 -7.91 -13.46
CA ARG A 121 13.16 -7.31 -14.22
C ARG A 121 12.35 -8.41 -14.91
N SER A 122 11.79 -9.35 -14.15
CA SER A 122 10.90 -10.37 -14.69
C SER A 122 9.46 -9.95 -14.40
N SER A 123 8.76 -9.58 -15.47
CA SER A 123 7.41 -9.03 -15.39
C SER A 123 6.44 -10.20 -15.34
N THR A 124 5.84 -10.46 -14.18
CA THR A 124 4.49 -11.04 -14.22
C THR A 124 3.58 -10.03 -14.93
N ASP A 125 2.52 -10.50 -15.57
CA ASP A 125 1.48 -9.62 -16.14
C ASP A 125 0.54 -9.11 -15.03
N VAL A 126 1.05 -8.94 -13.80
CA VAL A 126 0.27 -8.53 -12.63
C VAL A 126 1.04 -7.50 -11.80
N THR A 127 0.36 -6.42 -11.45
CA THR A 127 0.89 -5.35 -10.60
C THR A 127 -0.04 -5.11 -9.42
N HIS A 128 0.55 -4.97 -8.24
CA HIS A 128 -0.12 -4.66 -6.99
C HIS A 128 0.09 -3.17 -6.71
N VAL A 129 -1.00 -2.47 -6.43
CA VAL A 129 -1.01 -1.04 -6.13
C VAL A 129 -1.58 -0.87 -4.72
N LYS A 130 -0.73 -0.52 -3.76
CA LYS A 130 -1.16 -0.19 -2.39
C LYS A 130 -1.71 1.22 -2.37
N ILE A 131 -2.93 1.37 -1.87
CA ILE A 131 -3.60 2.65 -1.76
C ILE A 131 -4.15 2.88 -0.36
N THR A 132 -4.28 4.16 0.00
CA THR A 132 -5.17 4.64 1.05
C THR A 132 -6.05 5.74 0.47
N ALA A 133 -7.21 6.00 1.08
CA ALA A 133 -8.16 7.00 0.62
C ALA A 133 -8.59 7.92 1.76
N PHE A 134 -8.83 9.19 1.42
CA PHE A 134 -9.29 10.22 2.34
C PHE A 134 -10.51 10.92 1.77
N ASP A 135 -11.46 11.25 2.63
CA ASP A 135 -12.63 12.00 2.25
C ASP A 135 -12.32 13.50 2.00
N GLU A 136 -13.36 14.28 1.67
CA GLU A 136 -13.23 15.72 1.43
C GLU A 136 -12.81 16.51 2.68
N ALA A 137 -13.04 15.96 3.88
CA ALA A 137 -12.61 16.52 5.16
C ALA A 137 -11.20 16.05 5.56
N ASN A 138 -10.49 15.36 4.65
CA ASN A 138 -9.17 14.77 4.88
C ASN A 138 -9.16 13.78 6.05
N GLN A 139 -10.27 13.08 6.28
CA GLN A 139 -10.36 11.95 7.19
C GLN A 139 -10.07 10.66 6.44
N GLU A 140 -9.30 9.77 7.04
CA GLU A 140 -8.98 8.47 6.46
C GLU A 140 -10.26 7.63 6.31
N VAL A 141 -10.45 7.06 5.12
CA VAL A 141 -11.57 6.18 4.81
C VAL A 141 -11.20 4.75 5.18
N SER A 142 -12.12 4.03 5.81
CA SER A 142 -11.88 2.64 6.22
C SER A 142 -11.55 1.73 5.02
N ALA A 143 -10.64 0.75 5.21
CA ALA A 143 -10.36 -0.22 4.16
C ALA A 143 -11.63 -0.92 3.65
N GLU A 144 -12.60 -1.21 4.53
CA GLU A 144 -13.86 -1.86 4.14
C GLU A 144 -14.70 -0.99 3.21
N ASP A 145 -14.79 0.32 3.47
CA ASP A 145 -15.49 1.25 2.60
C ASP A 145 -14.77 1.43 1.26
N VAL A 146 -13.44 1.49 1.28
CA VAL A 146 -12.62 1.53 0.06
C VAL A 146 -12.84 0.28 -0.78
N LYS A 147 -12.73 -0.91 -0.19
CA LYS A 147 -12.98 -2.19 -0.86
C LYS A 147 -14.40 -2.28 -1.40
N ARG A 148 -15.41 -1.90 -0.59
CA ARG A 148 -16.81 -1.90 -1.02
C ARG A 148 -17.00 -1.03 -2.27
N LYS A 149 -16.51 0.21 -2.25
CA LYS A 149 -16.66 1.15 -3.37
C LYS A 149 -15.86 0.72 -4.60
N LEU A 150 -14.67 0.14 -4.42
CA LEU A 150 -13.91 -0.50 -5.51
C LEU A 150 -14.68 -1.65 -6.15
N ARG A 151 -15.37 -2.51 -5.37
CA ARG A 151 -16.23 -3.58 -5.90
C ARG A 151 -17.43 -3.01 -6.65
N GLU A 152 -18.10 -2.01 -6.08
CA GLU A 152 -19.24 -1.32 -6.71
C GLU A 152 -18.86 -0.67 -8.05
N GLN A 153 -17.67 -0.07 -8.13
CA GLN A 153 -17.18 0.64 -9.32
C GLN A 153 -16.30 -0.21 -10.24
N LYS A 154 -16.15 -1.52 -9.97
CA LYS A 154 -15.17 -2.38 -10.63
C LYS A 154 -15.21 -2.28 -12.16
N SER A 155 -16.37 -2.47 -12.77
CA SER A 155 -16.51 -2.41 -14.23
C SER A 155 -16.20 -1.02 -14.79
N ASN A 156 -16.61 0.04 -14.09
CA ASN A 156 -16.30 1.42 -14.51
C ASN A 156 -14.81 1.73 -14.43
N ILE A 157 -14.11 1.19 -13.43
CA ILE A 157 -12.65 1.34 -13.28
C ILE A 157 -11.94 0.58 -14.40
N GLU A 158 -12.31 -0.68 -14.63
CA GLU A 158 -11.72 -1.52 -15.69
C GLU A 158 -11.88 -0.88 -17.07
N ILE A 159 -13.05 -0.33 -17.39
CA ILE A 159 -13.31 0.36 -18.67
C ILE A 159 -12.41 1.60 -18.85
N GLU A 160 -12.26 2.44 -17.82
CA GLU A 160 -11.40 3.64 -17.95
C GLU A 160 -9.92 3.27 -18.00
N LEU A 161 -9.49 2.26 -17.24
CA LEU A 161 -8.11 1.77 -17.28
C LEU A 161 -7.79 1.09 -18.60
N GLU A 162 -8.72 0.37 -19.22
CA GLU A 162 -8.53 -0.23 -20.55
C GLU A 162 -8.25 0.83 -21.62
N LYS A 163 -8.91 2.00 -21.56
CA LYS A 163 -8.60 3.13 -22.45
C LYS A 163 -7.18 3.66 -22.25
N ILE A 164 -6.68 3.65 -21.01
CA ILE A 164 -5.33 4.12 -20.68
C ILE A 164 -4.28 3.12 -21.13
N PHE A 165 -4.47 1.84 -20.83
CA PHE A 165 -3.49 0.79 -21.13
C PHE A 165 -3.59 0.24 -22.55
N SER A 166 -4.69 0.53 -23.26
CA SER A 166 -4.99 -0.01 -24.59
C SER A 166 -5.02 -1.54 -24.63
N THR A 167 -5.33 -2.18 -23.50
CA THR A 167 -5.43 -3.63 -23.33
C THR A 167 -6.50 -3.95 -22.28
N PRO A 168 -7.19 -5.11 -22.36
CA PRO A 168 -8.19 -5.49 -21.38
C PRO A 168 -7.65 -5.49 -19.94
N VAL A 169 -8.39 -4.87 -19.04
CA VAL A 169 -8.01 -4.74 -17.63
C VAL A 169 -8.94 -5.54 -16.74
N THR A 170 -8.36 -6.25 -15.79
CA THR A 170 -9.04 -6.80 -14.62
C THR A 170 -8.46 -6.14 -13.39
N ALA A 171 -9.32 -5.52 -12.59
CA ALA A 171 -8.99 -4.91 -11.32
C ALA A 171 -9.56 -5.77 -10.19
N ALA A 172 -8.71 -6.56 -9.56
CA ALA A 172 -9.05 -7.33 -8.37
C ALA A 172 -8.61 -6.57 -7.11
N ILE A 173 -9.18 -6.97 -5.98
CA ILE A 173 -8.81 -6.45 -4.65
C ILE A 173 -8.14 -7.62 -3.94
N GLU A 174 -6.95 -7.40 -3.40
CA GLU A 174 -6.32 -8.38 -2.52
C GLU A 174 -7.12 -8.42 -1.23
N GLU A 175 -7.73 -9.56 -0.94
CA GLU A 175 -8.23 -9.82 0.39
C GLU A 175 -7.07 -10.30 1.25
N ALA A 176 -6.90 -9.69 2.42
CA ALA A 176 -6.12 -10.36 3.46
C ALA A 176 -6.68 -11.77 3.61
N PRO A 177 -5.83 -12.81 3.72
CA PRO A 177 -6.32 -14.16 3.95
C PRO A 177 -7.31 -14.10 5.10
N ALA A 178 -8.54 -14.55 4.84
CA ALA A 178 -9.63 -14.54 5.82
C ALA A 178 -9.07 -15.06 7.12
N ASP A 179 -8.95 -14.16 8.10
CA ASP A 179 -8.39 -14.31 9.43
C ASP A 179 -8.00 -15.77 9.70
N SER A 180 -6.73 -16.13 9.45
CA SER A 180 -6.21 -17.37 10.02
C SER A 180 -6.33 -17.16 11.51
N ALA A 181 -7.40 -17.71 12.10
CA ALA A 181 -7.82 -17.46 13.47
C ALA A 181 -6.58 -17.33 14.35
N THR A 182 -6.49 -16.24 15.12
CA THR A 182 -5.31 -16.00 15.95
C THR A 182 -4.99 -17.28 16.74
N PRO A 183 -3.71 -17.61 16.98
CA PRO A 183 -3.36 -18.85 17.68
C PRO A 183 -4.13 -19.05 19.00
N GLU A 184 -4.50 -17.95 19.67
CA GLU A 184 -5.35 -17.93 20.87
C GLU A 184 -6.80 -18.38 20.61
N LEU A 185 -7.41 -17.92 19.51
CA LEU A 185 -8.76 -18.30 19.10
C LEU A 185 -8.80 -19.77 18.63
N VAL A 186 -7.75 -20.24 17.96
CA VAL A 186 -7.59 -21.67 17.62
C VAL A 186 -7.44 -22.51 18.88
N ALA A 187 -6.59 -22.09 19.83
CA ALA A 187 -6.35 -22.83 21.07
C ALA A 187 -7.62 -22.93 21.93
N THR A 188 -8.42 -21.87 22.02
CA THR A 188 -9.69 -21.86 22.77
C THR A 188 -10.73 -22.78 22.13
N ILE A 189 -10.85 -22.79 20.79
CA ILE A 189 -11.73 -23.72 20.08
C ILE A 189 -11.29 -25.17 20.32
N VAL A 190 -10.00 -25.47 20.15
CA VAL A 190 -9.45 -26.82 20.35
C VAL A 190 -9.67 -27.30 21.78
N LEU A 191 -9.40 -26.46 22.79
CA LEU A 191 -9.59 -26.80 24.19
C LEU A 191 -11.08 -27.06 24.51
N GLY A 192 -11.98 -26.25 23.96
CA GLY A 192 -13.43 -26.43 24.11
C GLY A 192 -13.91 -27.77 23.53
N VAL A 193 -13.44 -28.13 22.33
CA VAL A 193 -13.77 -29.41 21.69
C VAL A 193 -13.22 -30.59 22.48
N LEU A 194 -11.97 -30.50 22.95
CA LEU A 194 -11.33 -31.55 23.75
C LEU A 194 -12.07 -31.79 25.08
N LEU A 195 -12.51 -30.71 25.74
CA LEU A 195 -13.28 -30.79 26.97
C LEU A 195 -14.66 -31.43 26.73
N ALA A 196 -15.34 -31.07 25.63
CA ALA A 196 -16.60 -31.69 25.27
C ALA A 196 -16.44 -33.20 24.99
N CYS A 197 -15.44 -33.59 24.20
CA CYS A 197 -15.17 -35.01 23.89
C CYS A 197 -14.84 -35.84 25.15
N THR A 198 -14.06 -35.28 26.07
CA THR A 198 -13.69 -35.97 27.33
C THR A 198 -14.88 -36.13 28.27
N LEU A 199 -15.74 -35.10 28.39
CA LEU A 199 -16.99 -35.19 29.17
C LEU A 199 -17.96 -36.23 28.59
N VAL A 200 -18.10 -36.27 27.27
CA VAL A 200 -18.94 -37.28 26.59
C VAL A 200 -18.39 -38.69 26.83
N ALA A 201 -17.08 -38.91 26.64
CA ALA A 201 -16.46 -40.21 26.89
C ALA A 201 -16.61 -40.66 28.35
N PHE A 202 -16.46 -39.74 29.31
CA PHE A 202 -16.67 -40.00 30.72
C PHE A 202 -18.12 -40.37 31.03
N LEU A 203 -19.10 -39.64 30.48
CA LEU A 203 -20.52 -39.97 30.61
C LEU A 203 -20.85 -41.37 30.05
N VAL A 204 -20.31 -41.72 28.88
CA VAL A 204 -20.49 -43.07 28.31
C VAL A 204 -19.86 -44.13 29.22
N TYR A 205 -18.67 -43.89 29.75
CA TYR A 205 -18.00 -44.81 30.67
C TYR A 205 -18.79 -45.01 31.98
N VAL A 206 -19.30 -43.94 32.58
CA VAL A 206 -20.15 -44.01 33.79
C VAL A 206 -21.44 -44.78 33.49
N LEU A 207 -22.11 -44.51 32.37
CA LEU A 207 -23.30 -45.26 31.96
C LEU A 207 -23.01 -46.74 31.74
N PHE A 208 -21.88 -47.07 31.10
CA PHE A 208 -21.45 -48.44 30.88
C PHE A 208 -21.17 -49.18 32.19
N THR A 209 -20.45 -48.55 33.12
CA THR A 209 -20.13 -49.15 34.43
C THR A 209 -21.36 -49.29 35.33
N ILE A 210 -22.31 -48.36 35.30
CA ILE A 210 -23.60 -48.49 36.01
C ILE A 210 -24.43 -49.64 35.43
N LYS A 211 -24.51 -49.79 34.09
CA LYS A 211 -25.19 -50.94 33.47
C LYS A 211 -24.55 -52.26 33.84
N ARG A 212 -23.22 -52.33 33.89
CA ARG A 212 -22.47 -53.56 34.22
C ARG A 212 -22.59 -53.99 35.69
N LYS A 213 -22.86 -53.06 36.62
CA LYS A 213 -23.14 -53.37 38.03
C LYS A 213 -24.59 -53.82 38.31
N ARG A 214 -25.50 -53.70 37.34
CA ARG A 214 -26.92 -54.07 37.46
C ARG A 214 -27.25 -55.47 36.91
N TYR A 215 -26.24 -56.25 36.51
CA TYR A 215 -26.34 -57.65 36.09
C TYR A 215 -25.53 -58.54 37.01
#